data_AF-A0A2G1NX93-F1
#
_entry.id   AF-A0A2G1NX93-F1
#
_cell.length_a   1.000
_cell.length_b   1.000
_cell.length_c   1.000
_cell.angle_alpha   90.00
_cell.angle_beta   90.00
_cell.angle_gamma   90.00
#
_symmetry.space_group_name_H-M   'P 1'
#
loop_
_entity.id
_entity.type
_entity.pdbx_description
1 polymer ?
#
loop_
_entity_poly.entity_id
_entity_poly.type
_entity_poly.pdbx_seq_one_letter_code
_entity_poly.pdbx_strand_id
1 'polypeptide(L)'
;MDDSVKYYLNKFYDTLYTNAELEEKLRNKSLIITFLENTKNTIYKLMSDSSKSSAKIPTNVLNSLLAEGLIQNTDEIDTYTITAKGVWMVENERGTLDEKSLISYINDRYFVYSNRKPLTEKEKVILFSMIAARTFSKDSSIDLKEDYDGKLADTWKEIIDESCEKLLELSVISKKTKDTFYGKSGNEHVVSGLFRRNNDLPRKTKGIYTAPGTRKYYLDLYNNSKLSDEKLSYLFWQIFNGKLSETSRKEVINFCNKISNNKSIFIFDMSKHIFSMPKYDTVIKDCLIDSILSKRKWEIRA
;
A
#
# COMPACT_ATOMS: atom_id res chain seq x y z
N MET A 1 -32.43 -10.27 -27.23
CA MET A 1 -32.15 -11.58 -26.61
C MET A 1 -33.48 -12.25 -26.34
N ASP A 2 -33.62 -13.52 -26.70
CA ASP A 2 -34.82 -14.31 -26.42
C ASP A 2 -35.08 -14.43 -24.90
N ASP A 3 -36.35 -14.48 -24.48
CA ASP A 3 -36.73 -14.48 -23.07
C ASP A 3 -36.20 -15.71 -22.33
N SER A 4 -36.11 -16.85 -23.02
CA SER A 4 -35.54 -18.06 -22.43
C SER A 4 -34.03 -17.91 -22.20
N VAL A 5 -33.30 -17.32 -23.15
CA VAL A 5 -31.87 -17.02 -23.02
C VAL A 5 -31.62 -16.07 -21.86
N LYS A 6 -32.44 -15.01 -21.75
CA LYS A 6 -32.38 -14.04 -20.66
C LYS A 6 -32.65 -14.69 -19.30
N TYR A 7 -33.64 -15.58 -19.22
CA TYR A 7 -33.96 -16.32 -18.00
C TYR A 7 -32.79 -17.18 -17.51
N TYR A 8 -32.16 -17.94 -18.41
CA TYR A 8 -31.02 -18.78 -18.04
C TYR A 8 -29.76 -17.96 -17.69
N LEU A 9 -29.51 -16.85 -18.39
CA LEU A 9 -28.44 -15.92 -18.02
C LEU A 9 -28.62 -15.37 -16.60
N ASN A 10 -29.84 -14.95 -16.26
CA ASN A 10 -30.17 -14.48 -14.91
C ASN A 10 -29.97 -15.60 -13.87
N LYS A 11 -30.32 -16.86 -14.18
CA LYS A 11 -30.03 -17.99 -13.29
C LYS A 11 -28.55 -18.20 -13.01
N PHE A 12 -27.69 -18.05 -14.01
CA PHE A 12 -26.24 -18.10 -13.81
C PHE A 12 -25.80 -16.97 -12.88
N TYR A 13 -26.25 -15.75 -13.17
CA TYR A 13 -25.95 -14.57 -12.36
C TYR A 13 -26.40 -14.74 -10.91
N ASP A 14 -27.65 -15.14 -10.66
CA ASP A 14 -28.23 -15.23 -9.32
C ASP A 14 -27.52 -16.30 -8.47
N THR A 15 -27.08 -17.39 -9.10
CA THR A 15 -26.30 -18.44 -8.41
C THR A 15 -24.95 -17.88 -7.96
N LEU A 16 -24.26 -17.21 -8.88
CA LEU A 16 -22.98 -16.58 -8.59
C LEU A 16 -23.10 -15.47 -7.54
N TYR A 17 -24.14 -14.63 -7.64
CA TYR A 17 -24.41 -13.56 -6.70
C TYR A 17 -24.66 -14.10 -5.29
N THR A 18 -25.51 -15.13 -5.17
CA THR A 18 -25.80 -15.76 -3.87
C THR A 18 -24.55 -16.36 -3.25
N ASN A 19 -23.75 -17.10 -4.03
CA ASN A 19 -22.50 -17.66 -3.54
C ASN A 19 -21.51 -16.56 -3.15
N ALA A 20 -21.45 -15.47 -3.91
CA ALA A 20 -20.60 -14.31 -3.61
C ALA A 20 -21.06 -13.52 -2.38
N GLU A 21 -22.33 -13.62 -1.98
CA GLU A 21 -22.86 -13.01 -0.76
C GLU A 21 -22.60 -13.88 0.48
N LEU A 22 -22.57 -15.21 0.30
CA LEU A 22 -22.34 -16.18 1.36
C LEU A 22 -20.85 -16.36 1.67
N GLU A 23 -20.02 -16.54 0.63
CA GLU A 23 -18.59 -16.80 0.77
C GLU A 23 -17.77 -15.51 0.84
N GLU A 24 -18.26 -14.44 0.23
CA GLU A 24 -17.57 -13.16 0.11
C GLU A 24 -18.45 -12.01 0.58
N LYS A 25 -17.86 -10.85 0.85
CA LYS A 25 -18.64 -9.64 1.12
C LYS A 25 -18.79 -8.86 -0.19
N LEU A 26 -19.94 -8.96 -0.83
CA LEU A 26 -20.27 -8.19 -2.04
C LEU A 26 -19.91 -6.70 -1.88
N ARG A 27 -19.24 -6.16 -2.90
CA ARG A 27 -18.81 -4.76 -2.96
C ARG A 27 -19.78 -3.98 -3.82
N ASN A 28 -20.35 -2.92 -3.27
CA ASN A 28 -21.31 -2.04 -3.95
C ASN A 28 -22.49 -2.80 -4.60
N LYS A 29 -22.84 -3.98 -4.08
CA LYS A 29 -23.86 -4.88 -4.64
C LYS A 29 -23.58 -5.32 -6.09
N SER A 30 -22.33 -5.20 -6.57
CA SER A 30 -21.91 -5.61 -7.93
C SER A 30 -20.87 -6.72 -7.86
N LEU A 31 -21.10 -7.80 -8.61
CA LEU A 31 -20.14 -8.88 -8.86
C LEU A 31 -18.93 -8.38 -9.65
N ILE A 32 -19.11 -7.49 -10.64
CA ILE A 32 -17.98 -6.91 -11.38
C ILE A 32 -17.03 -6.17 -10.43
N ILE A 33 -17.57 -5.28 -9.60
CA ILE A 33 -16.77 -4.55 -8.62
C ILE A 33 -16.12 -5.51 -7.63
N THR A 34 -16.87 -6.53 -7.18
CA THR A 34 -16.35 -7.56 -6.28
C THR A 34 -15.18 -8.32 -6.90
N PHE A 35 -15.23 -8.63 -8.20
CA PHE A 35 -14.15 -9.32 -8.91
C PHE A 35 -12.92 -8.45 -9.12
N LEU A 36 -13.10 -7.15 -9.38
CA LEU A 36 -11.97 -6.21 -9.50
C LEU A 36 -11.15 -6.08 -8.20
N GLU A 37 -11.76 -6.36 -7.04
CA GLU A 37 -11.08 -6.31 -5.74
C GLU A 37 -10.51 -7.66 -5.27
N ASN A 38 -10.88 -8.76 -5.90
CA ASN A 38 -10.54 -10.11 -5.46
C ASN A 38 -9.36 -10.72 -6.21
N THR A 39 -8.74 -11.74 -5.60
CA THR A 39 -7.63 -12.46 -6.24
C THR A 39 -8.13 -13.45 -7.30
N LYS A 40 -7.28 -13.79 -8.27
CA LYS A 40 -7.61 -14.79 -9.30
C LYS A 40 -8.08 -16.12 -8.71
N ASN A 41 -7.46 -16.59 -7.63
CA ASN A 41 -7.81 -17.86 -7.00
C ASN A 41 -9.18 -17.80 -6.30
N THR A 42 -9.47 -16.68 -5.63
CA THR A 42 -10.79 -16.43 -5.02
C THR A 42 -11.88 -16.42 -6.10
N ILE A 43 -11.65 -15.69 -7.19
CA ILE A 43 -12.58 -15.61 -8.31
C ILE A 43 -12.76 -16.99 -8.93
N TYR A 44 -11.68 -17.72 -9.20
CA TYR A 44 -11.73 -19.07 -9.78
C TYR A 44 -12.59 -20.00 -8.93
N LYS A 45 -12.36 -20.05 -7.61
CA LYS A 45 -13.13 -20.88 -6.68
C LYS A 45 -14.62 -20.53 -6.74
N LEU A 46 -14.95 -19.25 -6.58
CA LEU A 46 -16.32 -18.77 -6.60
C LEU A 46 -17.03 -19.07 -7.93
N MET A 47 -16.32 -18.92 -9.05
CA MET A 47 -16.83 -19.22 -10.40
C MET A 47 -17.05 -20.71 -10.65
N SER A 48 -16.16 -21.55 -10.09
CA SER A 48 -16.27 -23.01 -10.14
C SER A 48 -17.44 -23.50 -9.31
N ASP A 49 -17.58 -23.02 -8.08
CA ASP A 49 -18.65 -23.37 -7.13
C ASP A 49 -20.03 -22.90 -7.62
N SER A 50 -20.06 -21.90 -8.51
CA SER A 50 -21.28 -21.34 -9.11
C SER A 50 -21.61 -21.90 -10.50
N SER A 51 -20.82 -22.85 -10.99
CA SER A 51 -20.99 -23.43 -12.32
C SER A 51 -22.30 -24.24 -12.44
N LYS A 52 -22.78 -24.42 -13.67
CA LYS A 52 -23.97 -25.23 -13.97
C LYS A 52 -23.68 -26.26 -15.04
N SER A 53 -24.20 -27.46 -14.83
CA SER A 53 -24.15 -28.54 -15.83
C SER A 53 -25.05 -28.23 -17.04
N SER A 54 -24.58 -28.57 -18.24
CA SER A 54 -25.34 -28.51 -19.51
C SER A 54 -26.67 -29.26 -19.42
N ALA A 55 -26.74 -30.36 -18.66
CA ALA A 55 -27.96 -31.14 -18.49
C ALA A 55 -29.14 -30.35 -17.90
N LYS A 56 -28.88 -29.21 -17.25
CA LYS A 56 -29.90 -28.34 -16.65
C LYS A 56 -30.37 -27.23 -17.60
N ILE A 57 -29.87 -27.17 -18.83
CA ILE A 57 -30.03 -26.05 -19.76
C ILE A 57 -30.44 -26.59 -21.15
N PRO A 58 -31.51 -26.08 -21.77
CA PRO A 58 -31.87 -26.43 -23.14
C PRO A 58 -30.72 -26.15 -24.13
N THR A 59 -30.44 -27.09 -25.03
CA THR A 59 -29.28 -27.02 -25.94
C THR A 59 -29.26 -25.77 -26.82
N ASN A 60 -30.43 -25.32 -27.30
CA ASN A 60 -30.57 -24.10 -28.08
C ASN A 60 -30.19 -22.84 -27.26
N VAL A 61 -30.60 -22.79 -25.99
CA VAL A 61 -30.26 -21.70 -25.08
C VAL A 61 -28.77 -21.71 -24.75
N LEU A 62 -28.22 -22.89 -24.44
CA LEU A 62 -26.79 -23.07 -24.16
C LEU A 62 -25.92 -22.58 -25.31
N ASN A 63 -26.24 -23.02 -26.55
CA ASN A 63 -25.51 -22.61 -27.75
C ASN A 63 -25.61 -21.10 -28.00
N SER A 64 -26.76 -20.49 -27.72
CA SER A 64 -26.94 -19.03 -27.86
C SER A 64 -26.09 -18.27 -26.84
N LEU A 65 -26.12 -18.68 -25.58
CA LEU A 65 -25.31 -18.05 -24.51
C LEU A 65 -23.80 -18.16 -24.78
N LEU A 66 -23.34 -19.30 -25.32
CA LEU A 66 -21.95 -19.51 -25.72
C LEU A 66 -21.57 -18.67 -26.95
N ALA A 67 -22.41 -18.66 -27.99
CA ALA A 67 -22.16 -17.89 -29.20
C ALA A 67 -22.08 -16.39 -28.93
N GLU A 68 -22.90 -15.88 -28.00
CA GLU A 68 -22.84 -14.49 -27.56
C GLU A 68 -21.70 -14.22 -26.56
N GLY A 69 -20.99 -15.24 -26.09
CA GLY A 69 -19.88 -15.12 -25.14
C GLY A 69 -20.34 -14.68 -23.74
N LEU A 70 -21.59 -14.98 -23.36
CA LEU A 70 -22.18 -14.63 -22.07
C LEU A 70 -21.87 -15.68 -20.99
N ILE A 71 -21.58 -16.90 -21.41
CA ILE A 71 -21.08 -18.00 -20.56
C ILE A 71 -19.84 -18.63 -21.23
N GLN A 72 -19.10 -19.43 -20.47
CA GLN A 72 -17.91 -20.16 -20.93
C GLN A 72 -17.83 -21.55 -20.27
N ASN A 73 -17.08 -22.46 -20.88
CA ASN A 73 -16.74 -23.75 -20.28
C ASN A 73 -15.88 -23.56 -19.03
N THR A 74 -15.98 -24.51 -18.09
CA THR A 74 -15.02 -24.63 -16.98
C THR A 74 -14.03 -25.77 -17.24
N ASP A 75 -13.17 -26.07 -16.25
CA ASP A 75 -12.23 -27.18 -16.28
C ASP A 75 -12.94 -28.54 -16.13
N GLU A 76 -14.18 -28.58 -15.65
CA GLU A 76 -15.01 -29.79 -15.58
C GLU A 76 -15.83 -29.98 -16.86
N ILE A 77 -15.85 -31.23 -17.36
CA ILE A 77 -16.64 -31.63 -18.52
C ILE A 77 -18.13 -31.31 -18.29
N ASP A 78 -18.79 -30.75 -19.30
CA ASP A 78 -20.21 -30.40 -19.30
C ASP A 78 -20.65 -29.33 -18.29
N THR A 79 -19.73 -28.54 -17.75
CA THR A 79 -20.06 -27.43 -16.84
C THR A 79 -19.69 -26.07 -17.42
N TYR A 80 -20.51 -25.08 -17.08
CA TYR A 80 -20.43 -23.74 -17.63
C TYR A 80 -20.49 -22.71 -16.51
N THR A 81 -19.87 -21.56 -16.72
CA THR A 81 -19.92 -20.42 -15.80
C THR A 81 -20.13 -19.12 -16.57
N ILE A 82 -20.65 -18.09 -15.92
CA ILE A 82 -20.96 -16.80 -16.58
C ILE A 82 -19.68 -16.01 -16.87
N THR A 83 -19.60 -15.33 -18.01
CA THR A 83 -18.43 -14.47 -18.29
C THR A 83 -18.61 -13.09 -17.66
N ALA A 84 -17.53 -12.30 -17.61
CA ALA A 84 -17.64 -10.88 -17.24
C ALA A 84 -18.63 -10.11 -18.14
N LYS A 85 -18.72 -10.48 -19.42
CA LYS A 85 -19.71 -9.93 -20.36
C LYS A 85 -21.14 -10.31 -19.95
N GLY A 86 -21.37 -11.56 -19.57
CA GLY A 86 -22.66 -12.01 -19.05
C GLY A 86 -23.07 -11.30 -17.76
N VAL A 87 -22.14 -11.16 -16.81
CA VAL A 87 -22.38 -10.41 -15.56
C VAL A 87 -22.72 -8.95 -15.87
N TRP A 88 -21.93 -8.29 -16.72
CA TRP A 88 -22.17 -6.90 -17.13
C TRP A 88 -23.56 -6.71 -17.72
N MET A 89 -23.97 -7.61 -18.62
CA MET A 89 -25.28 -7.54 -19.26
C MET A 89 -26.41 -7.56 -18.23
N VAL A 90 -26.34 -8.46 -17.24
CA VAL A 90 -27.35 -8.57 -16.19
C VAL A 90 -27.31 -7.36 -15.25
N GLU A 91 -26.14 -6.92 -14.81
CA GLU A 91 -26.03 -5.77 -13.88
C GLU A 91 -26.48 -4.45 -14.51
N ASN A 92 -26.15 -4.24 -15.79
CA ASN A 92 -26.57 -3.07 -16.54
C ASN A 92 -28.08 -3.08 -16.80
N GLU A 93 -28.66 -4.23 -17.16
CA GLU A 93 -30.12 -4.37 -17.30
C GLU A 93 -30.87 -4.17 -15.97
N ARG A 94 -30.30 -4.61 -14.85
CA ARG A 94 -30.88 -4.44 -13.50
C ARG A 94 -30.66 -3.04 -12.92
N GLY A 95 -29.87 -2.18 -13.57
CA GLY A 95 -29.49 -0.87 -13.05
C GLY A 95 -28.59 -0.94 -11.80
N THR A 96 -27.97 -2.11 -11.55
CA THR A 96 -27.03 -2.31 -10.44
C THR A 96 -25.71 -1.60 -10.68
N LEU A 97 -25.24 -1.62 -11.94
CA LEU A 97 -24.01 -0.99 -12.37
C LEU A 97 -24.16 -0.50 -13.82
N ASP A 98 -23.91 0.79 -14.05
CA ASP A 98 -23.86 1.38 -15.39
C ASP A 98 -22.44 1.82 -15.77
N GLU A 99 -22.24 2.25 -17.01
CA GLU A 99 -20.92 2.62 -17.55
C GLU A 99 -20.30 3.76 -16.74
N LYS A 100 -21.10 4.77 -16.40
CA LYS A 100 -20.64 5.93 -15.62
C LYS A 100 -20.17 5.52 -14.23
N SER A 101 -20.91 4.63 -13.57
CA SER A 101 -20.59 4.13 -12.23
C SER A 101 -19.33 3.25 -12.26
N LEU A 102 -19.16 2.42 -13.28
CA LEU A 102 -17.94 1.61 -13.44
C LEU A 102 -16.71 2.49 -13.69
N ILE A 103 -16.81 3.48 -14.58
CA ILE A 103 -15.70 4.42 -14.86
C ILE A 103 -15.38 5.25 -13.62
N SER A 104 -16.38 5.74 -12.89
CA SER A 104 -16.17 6.45 -11.62
C SER A 104 -15.47 5.55 -10.61
N TYR A 105 -15.90 4.30 -10.46
CA TYR A 105 -15.27 3.34 -9.56
C TYR A 105 -13.79 3.11 -9.94
N ILE A 106 -13.49 2.91 -11.22
CA ILE A 106 -12.12 2.72 -11.70
C ILE A 106 -11.28 3.96 -11.40
N ASN A 107 -11.79 5.15 -11.73
CA ASN A 107 -11.12 6.41 -11.44
C ASN A 107 -10.82 6.54 -9.94
N ASP A 108 -11.83 6.38 -9.09
CA ASP A 108 -11.71 6.59 -7.65
C ASP A 108 -10.80 5.55 -6.98
N ARG A 109 -10.76 4.33 -7.53
CA ARG A 109 -9.96 3.23 -6.98
C ARG A 109 -8.51 3.26 -7.42
N TYR A 110 -8.26 3.52 -8.70
CA TYR A 110 -6.94 3.32 -9.32
C TYR A 110 -6.25 4.62 -9.73
N PHE A 111 -7.00 5.70 -9.96
CA PHE A 111 -6.47 6.97 -10.48
C PHE A 111 -6.54 8.12 -9.47
N VAL A 112 -7.49 8.09 -8.53
CA VAL A 112 -7.64 9.10 -7.49
C VAL A 112 -6.73 8.78 -6.32
N TYR A 113 -5.65 9.56 -6.21
CA TYR A 113 -4.66 9.43 -5.14
C TYR A 113 -5.04 10.14 -3.83
N SER A 114 -6.28 10.65 -3.69
CA SER A 114 -6.69 11.58 -2.62
C SER A 114 -7.32 10.94 -1.38
N ASN A 115 -7.79 9.68 -1.43
CA ASN A 115 -8.27 8.96 -0.22
C ASN A 115 -7.09 8.42 0.62
N ARG A 116 -6.25 9.34 1.09
CA ARG A 116 -5.01 9.02 1.82
C ARG A 116 -5.34 8.75 3.27
N LYS A 117 -5.36 7.48 3.62
CA LYS A 117 -5.30 7.08 5.03
C LYS A 117 -4.04 7.71 5.66
N PRO A 118 -4.15 8.27 6.88
CA PRO A 118 -2.97 8.76 7.59
C PRO A 118 -1.95 7.64 7.79
N LEU A 119 -0.70 8.02 8.04
CA LEU A 119 0.33 7.06 8.43
C LEU A 119 -0.11 6.31 9.69
N THR A 120 -0.01 4.99 9.61
CA THR A 120 -0.07 4.11 10.79
C THR A 120 1.14 4.39 11.69
N GLU A 121 1.04 4.03 12.97
CA GLU A 121 2.16 4.19 13.90
C GLU A 121 3.44 3.48 13.41
N LYS A 122 3.30 2.30 12.77
CA LYS A 122 4.44 1.58 12.20
C LYS A 122 5.10 2.34 11.05
N GLU A 123 4.30 2.89 10.15
CA GLU A 123 4.77 3.69 9.02
C GLU A 123 5.49 4.97 9.49
N LYS A 124 5.03 5.58 10.59
CA LYS A 124 5.71 6.73 11.20
C LYS A 124 7.11 6.37 11.69
N VAL A 125 7.27 5.21 12.37
CA VAL A 125 8.59 4.72 12.82
C VAL A 125 9.51 4.49 11.63
N ILE A 126 9.03 3.87 10.55
CA ILE A 126 9.83 3.63 9.34
C ILE A 126 10.31 4.93 8.71
N LEU A 127 9.42 5.91 8.54
CA LEU A 127 9.83 7.19 7.96
C LEU A 127 10.77 7.95 8.90
N PHE A 128 10.52 7.89 10.21
CA PHE A 128 11.37 8.55 11.18
C PHE A 128 12.78 7.95 11.23
N SER A 129 12.91 6.63 11.18
CA SER A 129 14.22 5.96 11.13
C SER A 129 14.98 6.30 9.84
N MET A 130 14.29 6.35 8.71
CA MET A 130 14.84 6.78 7.43
C MET A 130 15.31 8.24 7.44
N ILE A 131 14.56 9.14 8.09
CA ILE A 131 14.97 10.54 8.26
C ILE A 131 16.17 10.65 9.19
N ALA A 132 16.17 9.95 10.32
CA ALA A 132 17.25 9.98 11.29
C ALA A 132 18.57 9.44 10.70
N ALA A 133 18.49 8.38 9.90
CA ALA A 133 19.63 7.84 9.16
C ALA A 133 19.94 8.60 7.85
N ARG A 134 19.11 9.57 7.46
CA ARG A 134 19.30 10.41 6.26
C ARG A 134 19.38 9.63 4.96
N THR A 135 18.41 8.75 4.71
CA THR A 135 18.31 7.96 3.47
C THR A 135 17.79 8.78 2.28
N PHE A 136 18.35 9.96 2.04
CA PHE A 136 17.75 11.03 1.23
C PHE A 136 17.95 10.91 -0.29
N SER A 137 18.59 9.84 -0.74
CA SER A 137 18.82 9.57 -2.16
C SER A 137 19.02 8.09 -2.41
N LYS A 138 19.01 7.72 -3.70
CA LYS A 138 19.36 6.36 -4.14
C LYS A 138 20.77 5.94 -3.69
N ASP A 139 21.72 6.87 -3.65
CA ASP A 139 23.10 6.61 -3.23
C ASP A 139 23.27 6.53 -1.70
N SER A 140 22.22 6.88 -0.96
CA SER A 140 22.11 6.71 0.50
C SER A 140 20.89 5.85 0.83
N SER A 141 20.63 4.82 0.03
CA SER A 141 19.51 3.91 0.27
C SER A 141 19.85 2.88 1.34
N ILE A 142 18.82 2.43 2.04
CA ILE A 142 18.83 1.13 2.73
C ILE A 142 19.05 0.07 1.65
N ASP A 143 20.09 -0.75 1.74
CA ASP A 143 20.41 -1.79 0.76
C ASP A 143 20.51 -3.17 1.40
N LEU A 144 19.38 -3.88 1.50
CA LEU A 144 19.31 -5.20 2.17
C LEU A 144 19.58 -6.36 1.19
N LYS A 145 20.19 -6.10 0.03
CA LYS A 145 20.40 -7.11 -1.02
C LYS A 145 21.59 -8.02 -0.72
N GLU A 146 22.70 -7.45 -0.26
CA GLU A 146 24.01 -8.11 -0.12
C GLU A 146 24.42 -8.31 1.36
N ASP A 147 23.43 -8.33 2.26
CA ASP A 147 23.66 -8.52 3.70
C ASP A 147 23.80 -10.01 4.05
N TYR A 148 24.86 -10.65 3.53
CA TYR A 148 25.13 -12.08 3.72
C TYR A 148 25.30 -12.47 5.20
N ASP A 149 25.84 -11.56 6.01
CA ASP A 149 26.12 -11.77 7.44
C ASP A 149 25.03 -11.23 8.37
N GLY A 150 23.98 -10.59 7.85
CA GLY A 150 22.91 -9.96 8.65
C GLY A 150 23.29 -8.65 9.37
N LYS A 151 24.57 -8.27 9.38
CA LYS A 151 25.10 -7.11 10.14
C LYS A 151 24.45 -5.79 9.74
N LEU A 152 24.19 -5.59 8.45
CA LEU A 152 23.55 -4.36 7.98
C LEU A 152 22.09 -4.31 8.45
N ALA A 153 21.37 -5.42 8.32
CA ALA A 153 19.99 -5.53 8.77
C ALA A 153 19.87 -5.43 10.30
N ASP A 154 20.84 -5.94 11.06
CA ASP A 154 20.92 -5.76 12.52
C ASP A 154 21.14 -4.29 12.89
N THR A 155 22.06 -3.60 12.20
CA THR A 155 22.28 -2.16 12.43
C THR A 155 21.04 -1.36 12.10
N TRP A 156 20.32 -1.70 11.02
CA TRP A 156 19.02 -1.10 10.73
C TRP A 156 17.96 -1.42 11.78
N LYS A 157 17.96 -2.63 12.32
CA LYS A 157 17.07 -3.02 13.41
C LYS A 157 17.30 -2.14 14.63
N GLU A 158 18.55 -1.91 15.01
CA GLU A 158 18.90 -0.99 16.10
C GLU A 158 18.38 0.43 15.85
N ILE A 159 18.60 0.99 14.66
CA ILE A 159 18.12 2.33 14.30
C ILE A 159 16.59 2.40 14.40
N ILE A 160 15.89 1.36 13.92
CA ILE A 160 14.43 1.28 13.97
C ILE A 160 13.93 1.12 15.40
N ASP A 161 14.58 0.31 16.23
CA ASP A 161 14.23 0.12 17.63
C ASP A 161 14.44 1.41 18.44
N GLU A 162 15.58 2.09 18.25
CA GLU A 162 15.86 3.41 18.83
C GLU A 162 14.83 4.45 18.38
N SER A 163 14.43 4.42 17.11
CA SER A 163 13.39 5.30 16.55
C SER A 163 12.01 5.01 17.14
N CYS A 164 11.69 3.73 17.34
CA CYS A 164 10.44 3.29 17.95
C CYS A 164 10.37 3.73 19.41
N GLU A 165 11.44 3.56 20.18
CA GLU A 165 11.52 4.04 21.56
C GLU A 165 11.34 5.55 21.63
N LYS A 166 12.06 6.30 20.79
CA LYS A 166 11.96 7.76 20.79
C LYS A 166 10.53 8.24 20.48
N LEU A 167 9.87 7.64 19.50
CA LEU A 167 8.48 8.00 19.18
C LEU A 167 7.49 7.58 20.29
N LEU A 168 7.78 6.53 21.04
CA LEU A 168 6.97 6.13 22.20
C LEU A 168 7.12 7.13 23.35
N GLU A 169 8.36 7.53 23.68
CA GLU A 169 8.64 8.57 24.68
C GLU A 169 7.93 9.89 24.35
N LEU A 170 7.88 10.26 23.07
CA LEU A 170 7.19 11.44 22.57
C LEU A 170 5.65 11.27 22.47
N SER A 171 5.11 10.12 22.87
CA SER A 171 3.68 9.78 22.76
C SER A 171 3.12 9.89 21.33
N VAL A 172 3.97 9.67 20.32
CA VAL A 172 3.58 9.67 18.89
C VAL A 172 3.05 8.29 18.47
N ILE A 173 3.50 7.24 19.17
CA ILE A 173 3.03 5.87 19.00
C ILE A 173 2.66 5.25 20.35
N SER A 174 1.90 4.17 20.32
CA SER A 174 1.50 3.41 21.50
C SER A 174 2.50 2.30 21.87
N LYS A 175 2.50 1.89 23.14
CA LYS A 175 3.30 0.74 23.62
C LYS A 175 2.95 -0.55 22.87
N LYS A 176 1.66 -0.76 22.54
CA LYS A 176 1.18 -1.89 21.74
C LYS A 176 1.88 -1.98 20.38
N THR A 177 2.13 -0.84 19.72
CA THR A 177 2.84 -0.82 18.44
C THR A 177 4.28 -1.29 18.59
N LYS A 178 4.98 -0.87 19.64
CA LYS A 178 6.34 -1.33 19.94
C LYS A 178 6.38 -2.85 20.14
N ASP A 179 5.51 -3.37 20.99
CA ASP A 179 5.47 -4.80 21.34
C ASP A 179 5.16 -5.71 20.14
N THR A 180 4.45 -5.17 19.13
CA THR A 180 4.01 -5.94 17.95
C THR A 180 4.68 -5.46 16.65
N PHE A 181 5.74 -4.65 16.74
CA PHE A 181 6.26 -3.87 15.62
C PHE A 181 6.63 -4.74 14.40
N TYR A 182 7.50 -5.74 14.61
CA TYR A 182 7.99 -6.64 13.56
C TYR A 182 7.01 -7.76 13.17
N GLY A 183 6.00 -8.02 14.00
CA GLY A 183 5.05 -9.13 13.81
C GLY A 183 5.68 -10.49 14.09
N LYS A 184 5.14 -11.55 13.47
CA LYS A 184 5.66 -12.91 13.62
C LYS A 184 6.99 -13.08 12.88
N SER A 185 7.94 -13.76 13.52
CA SER A 185 9.20 -14.15 12.89
C SER A 185 8.95 -15.20 11.80
N GLY A 186 9.76 -15.15 10.75
CA GLY A 186 9.79 -16.14 9.68
C GLY A 186 11.24 -16.34 9.21
N ASN A 187 11.44 -16.98 8.07
CA ASN A 187 12.79 -17.26 7.55
C ASN A 187 13.54 -16.01 7.02
N GLU A 188 12.84 -14.88 6.86
CA GLU A 188 13.42 -13.60 6.44
C GLU A 188 13.75 -12.74 7.67
N HIS A 189 14.87 -12.01 7.63
CA HIS A 189 15.20 -11.04 8.67
C HIS A 189 14.06 -10.03 8.87
N VAL A 190 13.74 -9.71 10.13
CA VAL A 190 12.55 -8.93 10.49
C VAL A 190 12.51 -7.54 9.84
N VAL A 191 13.66 -6.92 9.60
CA VAL A 191 13.78 -5.63 8.91
C VAL A 191 13.45 -5.73 7.42
N SER A 192 13.93 -6.77 6.73
CA SER A 192 13.61 -7.01 5.33
C SER A 192 12.10 -7.25 5.15
N GLY A 193 11.52 -8.06 6.04
CA GLY A 193 10.08 -8.28 6.09
C GLY A 193 9.29 -7.02 6.41
N LEU A 194 9.83 -6.13 7.26
CA LEU A 194 9.22 -4.84 7.57
C LEU A 194 9.11 -3.97 6.30
N PHE A 195 10.22 -3.64 5.64
CA PHE A 195 10.18 -2.74 4.48
C PHE A 195 9.36 -3.30 3.31
N ARG A 196 9.46 -4.62 3.06
CA ARG A 196 8.72 -5.29 1.97
C ARG A 196 7.19 -5.22 2.11
N ARG A 197 6.66 -5.12 3.34
CA ARG A 197 5.21 -5.12 3.59
C ARG A 197 4.56 -3.73 3.51
N ASN A 198 5.34 -2.66 3.30
CA ASN A 198 4.85 -1.27 3.33
C ASN A 198 4.51 -0.72 1.93
N ASN A 199 3.64 -1.43 1.20
CA ASN A 199 3.27 -1.07 -0.18
C ASN A 199 2.44 0.24 -0.28
N ASP A 200 1.83 0.69 0.82
CA ASP A 200 1.05 1.93 0.86
C ASP A 200 1.90 3.19 1.09
N LEU A 201 3.13 3.05 1.61
CA LEU A 201 4.00 4.19 1.95
C LEU A 201 4.32 5.11 0.75
N PRO A 202 4.65 4.61 -0.46
CA PRO A 202 4.84 5.48 -1.62
C PRO A 202 3.64 6.39 -1.85
N ARG A 203 2.41 5.86 -1.77
CA ARG A 203 1.18 6.63 -1.97
C ARG A 203 0.96 7.65 -0.84
N LYS A 204 1.12 7.24 0.42
CA LYS A 204 0.91 8.12 1.59
C LYS A 204 1.92 9.26 1.66
N THR A 205 3.13 9.05 1.11
CA THR A 205 4.22 10.04 1.09
C THR A 205 4.35 10.79 -0.24
N LYS A 206 3.37 10.69 -1.15
CA LYS A 206 3.40 11.35 -2.48
C LYS A 206 4.64 10.99 -3.31
N GLY A 207 5.06 9.73 -3.24
CA GLY A 207 6.22 9.20 -3.96
C GLY A 207 7.57 9.58 -3.33
N ILE A 208 7.60 10.25 -2.17
CA ILE A 208 8.87 10.53 -1.48
C ILE A 208 9.50 9.23 -1.00
N TYR A 209 8.74 8.36 -0.31
CA TYR A 209 9.23 7.02 -0.01
C TYR A 209 9.32 6.22 -1.30
N THR A 210 10.52 5.73 -1.61
CA THR A 210 10.81 4.99 -2.84
C THR A 210 11.34 3.60 -2.52
N ALA A 211 10.74 2.60 -3.16
CA ALA A 211 11.14 1.20 -3.12
C ALA A 211 11.36 0.73 -4.58
N PRO A 212 12.52 1.01 -5.21
CA PRO A 212 12.75 0.76 -6.63
C PRO A 212 12.84 -0.72 -7.02
N GLY A 213 12.57 -1.64 -6.08
CA GLY A 213 12.87 -3.06 -6.21
C GLY A 213 14.22 -3.43 -5.59
N THR A 214 14.61 -4.69 -5.71
CA THR A 214 15.92 -5.21 -5.25
C THR A 214 16.22 -5.03 -3.76
N ARG A 215 15.20 -4.94 -2.89
CA ARG A 215 15.37 -4.71 -1.43
C ARG A 215 16.12 -3.41 -1.09
N LYS A 216 16.01 -2.39 -1.97
CA LYS A 216 16.50 -1.04 -1.70
C LYS A 216 15.35 -0.12 -1.30
N TYR A 217 15.61 0.82 -0.39
CA TYR A 217 14.61 1.77 0.08
C TYR A 217 15.26 3.12 0.39
N TYR A 218 14.65 4.23 -0.03
CA TYR A 218 15.15 5.58 0.26
C TYR A 218 14.01 6.62 0.22
N LEU A 219 14.30 7.81 0.72
CA LEU A 219 13.45 9.00 0.60
C LEU A 219 13.97 9.85 -0.55
N ASP A 220 13.18 10.05 -1.60
CA ASP A 220 13.52 10.88 -2.76
C ASP A 220 13.45 12.38 -2.40
N LEU A 221 14.46 12.84 -1.67
CA LEU A 221 14.57 14.21 -1.20
C LEU A 221 15.68 14.98 -1.91
N TYR A 222 16.63 14.30 -2.55
CA TYR A 222 17.81 14.90 -3.15
C TYR A 222 17.78 14.74 -4.67
N ASN A 223 17.69 15.86 -5.38
CA ASN A 223 17.73 15.90 -6.84
C ASN A 223 18.53 17.12 -7.31
N ASN A 224 19.25 17.00 -8.44
CA ASN A 224 20.06 18.08 -9.02
C ASN A 224 20.99 18.74 -7.99
N SER A 225 21.65 17.91 -7.17
CA SER A 225 22.56 18.33 -6.11
C SER A 225 21.93 19.20 -5.01
N LYS A 226 20.61 19.18 -4.87
CA LYS A 226 19.87 19.96 -3.87
C LYS A 226 18.90 19.07 -3.07
N LEU A 227 18.95 19.21 -1.76
CA LEU A 227 17.97 18.60 -0.86
C LEU A 227 16.69 19.44 -0.86
N SER A 228 15.55 18.77 -0.92
CA SER A 228 14.23 19.39 -0.96
C SER A 228 13.66 19.56 0.45
N ASP A 229 13.96 20.69 1.08
CA ASP A 229 13.48 21.05 2.42
C ASP A 229 11.96 20.90 2.55
N GLU A 230 11.21 21.30 1.52
CA GLU A 230 9.74 21.21 1.51
C GLU A 230 9.22 19.76 1.62
N LYS A 231 9.90 18.80 0.95
CA LYS A 231 9.54 17.39 1.04
C LYS A 231 9.89 16.83 2.42
N LEU A 232 11.02 17.24 3.00
CA LEU A 232 11.44 16.82 4.34
C LEU A 232 10.50 17.38 5.43
N SER A 233 10.16 18.66 5.39
CA SER A 233 9.17 19.29 6.27
C SER A 233 7.82 18.56 6.19
N TYR A 234 7.38 18.17 4.99
CA TYR A 234 6.16 17.40 4.80
C TYR A 234 6.21 16.04 5.50
N LEU A 235 7.33 15.30 5.43
CA LEU A 235 7.46 14.03 6.14
C LEU A 235 7.43 14.21 7.66
N PHE A 236 8.11 15.22 8.20
CA PHE A 236 8.02 15.55 9.62
C PHE A 236 6.59 15.89 10.04
N TRP A 237 5.86 16.65 9.22
CA TRP A 237 4.46 16.94 9.46
C TRP A 237 3.60 15.67 9.44
N GLN A 238 3.84 14.74 8.52
CA GLN A 238 3.11 13.47 8.47
C GLN A 238 3.33 12.61 9.74
N ILE A 239 4.54 12.65 10.32
CA ILE A 239 4.88 11.88 11.53
C ILE A 239 4.24 12.52 12.77
N PHE A 240 4.47 13.82 12.96
CA PHE A 240 4.15 14.54 14.20
C PHE A 240 2.84 15.34 14.16
N ASN A 241 2.26 15.55 12.98
CA ASN A 241 1.06 16.35 12.73
C ASN A 241 1.12 17.77 13.32
N GLY A 242 2.32 18.37 13.30
CA GLY A 242 2.58 19.68 13.91
C GLY A 242 2.46 19.73 15.44
N LYS A 243 2.42 18.58 16.11
CA LYS A 243 2.26 18.47 17.57
C LYS A 243 3.59 18.08 18.23
N LEU A 244 4.44 19.06 18.50
CA LEU A 244 5.63 18.89 19.33
C LEU A 244 5.85 20.11 20.21
N SER A 245 6.19 19.88 21.48
CA SER A 245 6.66 20.93 22.39
C SER A 245 8.03 21.46 21.96
N GLU A 246 8.50 22.58 22.51
CA GLU A 246 9.88 23.04 22.26
C GLU A 246 10.93 22.03 22.74
N THR A 247 10.73 21.43 23.91
CA THR A 247 11.64 20.40 24.45
C THR A 247 11.68 19.19 23.53
N SER A 248 10.51 18.68 23.13
CA SER A 248 10.40 17.54 22.22
C SER A 248 11.05 17.82 20.84
N ARG A 249 10.97 19.05 20.34
CA ARG A 249 11.67 19.45 19.11
C ARG A 249 13.18 19.29 19.25
N LYS A 250 13.77 19.76 20.35
CA LYS A 250 15.21 19.64 20.61
C LYS A 250 15.63 18.17 20.72
N GLU A 251 14.82 17.34 21.39
CA GLU A 251 15.05 15.90 21.50
C GLU A 251 15.04 15.19 20.15
N VAL A 252 14.09 15.52 19.27
CA VAL A 252 14.03 14.96 17.91
C VAL A 252 15.25 15.33 17.09
N ILE A 253 15.66 16.61 17.11
CA ILE A 253 16.85 17.09 16.37
C ILE A 253 18.10 16.36 16.87
N ASN A 254 18.30 16.30 18.18
CA ASN A 254 19.43 15.62 18.79
C ASN A 254 19.44 14.13 18.45
N PHE A 255 18.27 13.49 18.45
CA PHE A 255 18.12 12.09 18.06
C PHE A 255 18.56 11.87 16.60
N CYS A 256 18.03 12.64 15.65
CA CYS A 256 18.38 12.50 14.24
C CYS A 256 19.87 12.72 14.00
N ASN A 257 20.48 13.72 14.65
CA ASN A 257 21.91 14.00 14.52
C ASN A 257 22.76 12.89 15.14
N LYS A 258 22.36 12.36 16.31
CA LYS A 258 23.02 11.21 16.95
C LYS A 258 23.01 9.98 16.03
N ILE A 259 21.86 9.63 15.46
CA ILE A 259 21.75 8.46 14.57
C ILE A 259 22.64 8.65 13.34
N SER A 260 22.57 9.79 12.66
CA SER A 260 23.41 10.03 11.49
C SER A 260 24.90 9.97 11.83
N ASN A 261 25.34 10.60 12.91
CA ASN A 261 26.77 10.62 13.28
C ASN A 261 27.29 9.25 13.68
N ASN A 262 26.48 8.48 14.41
CA ASN A 262 26.93 7.23 15.02
C ASN A 262 26.69 6.01 14.12
N LYS A 263 25.70 6.05 13.23
CA LYS A 263 25.25 4.86 12.48
C LYS A 263 25.54 4.93 10.98
N SER A 264 25.68 6.13 10.39
CA SER A 264 25.88 6.25 8.93
C SER A 264 27.08 5.46 8.40
N ILE A 265 28.20 5.41 9.14
CA ILE A 265 29.41 4.68 8.72
C ILE A 265 29.21 3.17 8.60
N PHE A 266 28.25 2.61 9.33
CA PHE A 266 27.97 1.17 9.33
C PHE A 266 26.95 0.76 8.26
N ILE A 267 26.17 1.72 7.75
CA ILE A 267 25.03 1.44 6.88
C ILE A 267 25.15 2.05 5.48
N PHE A 268 26.13 2.92 5.24
CA PHE A 268 26.34 3.56 3.94
C PHE A 268 27.81 3.54 3.47
N ASP A 269 27.98 3.59 2.15
CA ASP A 269 29.24 3.94 1.51
C ASP A 269 29.52 5.43 1.70
N MET A 270 30.43 5.76 2.60
CA MET A 270 30.77 7.15 2.95
C MET A 270 31.40 7.95 1.80
N SER A 271 31.86 7.29 0.72
CA SER A 271 32.29 7.99 -0.50
C SER A 271 31.11 8.59 -1.29
N LYS A 272 29.90 8.05 -1.09
CA LYS A 272 28.66 8.48 -1.75
C LYS A 272 27.69 9.17 -0.79
N HIS A 273 27.70 8.79 0.49
CA HIS A 273 26.83 9.35 1.50
C HIS A 273 27.31 10.73 1.99
N ILE A 274 26.77 11.78 1.38
CA ILE A 274 27.09 13.17 1.75
C ILE A 274 26.29 13.67 2.96
N PHE A 275 25.23 12.97 3.38
CA PHE A 275 24.25 13.52 4.31
C PHE A 275 24.70 13.52 5.77
N SER A 276 25.85 12.94 6.10
CA SER A 276 26.47 13.04 7.43
C SER A 276 27.14 14.39 7.71
N MET A 277 27.25 15.29 6.71
CA MET A 277 27.88 16.59 6.88
C MET A 277 27.07 17.53 7.81
N PRO A 278 27.72 18.37 8.64
CA PRO A 278 27.04 19.26 9.60
C PRO A 278 26.00 20.20 9.01
N LYS A 279 26.13 20.58 7.72
CA LYS A 279 25.13 21.41 7.03
C LYS A 279 23.73 20.77 7.06
N TYR A 280 23.65 19.44 7.04
CA TYR A 280 22.37 18.73 7.06
C TYR A 280 21.74 18.66 8.45
N ASP A 281 22.52 18.84 9.53
CA ASP A 281 21.99 19.00 10.89
C ASP A 281 21.12 20.27 10.98
N THR A 282 21.57 21.34 10.32
CA THR A 282 20.80 22.59 10.22
C THR A 282 19.53 22.40 9.41
N VAL A 283 19.62 21.69 8.26
CA VAL A 283 18.44 21.39 7.44
C VAL A 283 17.40 20.56 8.19
N ILE A 284 17.82 19.55 8.96
CA ILE A 284 16.93 18.75 9.82
C ILE A 284 16.17 19.64 10.80
N LYS A 285 16.88 20.53 11.49
CA LYS A 285 16.30 21.47 12.44
C LYS A 285 15.28 22.38 11.76
N ASP A 286 15.66 23.01 10.66
CA ASP A 286 14.82 24.01 9.98
C ASP A 286 13.56 23.36 9.40
N CYS A 287 13.68 22.18 8.79
CA CYS A 287 12.53 21.44 8.26
C CYS A 287 11.57 20.95 9.35
N LEU A 288 12.10 20.49 10.51
CA LEU A 288 11.25 20.13 11.65
C LEU A 288 10.47 21.35 12.16
N ILE A 289 11.13 22.51 12.25
CA ILE A 289 10.48 23.75 12.69
C ILE A 289 9.38 24.18 11.70
N ASP A 290 9.67 24.19 10.39
CA ASP A 290 8.69 24.51 9.35
C ASP A 290 7.49 23.54 9.34
N SER A 291 7.72 22.26 9.63
CA SER A 291 6.63 21.27 9.75
C SER A 291 5.60 21.61 10.84
N ILE A 292 6.00 22.41 11.83
CA ILE A 292 5.17 22.81 12.98
C ILE A 292 4.60 24.21 12.78
N LEU A 293 5.44 25.19 12.41
CA LEU A 293 5.02 26.59 12.25
C LEU A 293 4.09 26.77 11.03
N SER A 294 4.33 26.03 9.96
CA SER A 294 3.54 26.11 8.73
C SER A 294 2.37 25.11 8.72
N LYS A 295 1.77 24.78 9.87
CA LYS A 295 0.73 23.74 10.01
C LYS A 295 -0.39 23.84 8.95
N ARG A 296 -0.93 25.05 8.72
CA ARG A 296 -1.99 25.31 7.72
C ARG A 296 -1.57 24.94 6.29
N LYS A 297 -0.30 25.21 5.92
CA LYS A 297 0.26 24.82 4.60
C LYS A 297 0.15 23.32 4.40
N TRP A 298 0.37 22.55 5.46
CA TRP A 298 0.40 21.09 5.39
C TRP A 298 -0.98 20.46 5.47
N GLU A 299 -1.90 21.03 6.27
CA GLU A 299 -3.31 20.60 6.32
C GLU A 299 -4.00 20.67 4.97
N ILE A 300 -3.76 21.75 4.19
CA ILE A 300 -4.30 21.90 2.83
C ILE A 300 -3.71 20.85 1.85
N ARG A 301 -2.49 20.40 2.13
CA ARG A 301 -1.73 19.51 1.23
C ARG A 301 -1.86 18.03 1.60
N ALA A 302 -2.42 17.70 2.76
CA ALA A 302 -2.62 16.34 3.24
C ALA A 302 -3.57 15.58 2.32
#